data_AF-A0A3D9CAS4-F1
#
_entry.id   AF-A0A3D9CAS4-F1
#
_cell.length_a   1.000
_cell.length_b   1.000
_cell.length_c   1.000
_cell.angle_alpha   90.00
_cell.angle_beta   90.00
_cell.angle_gamma   90.00
#
_symmetry.space_group_name_H-M   'P 1'
#
loop_
_entity.id
_entity.type
_entity.pdbx_description
1 polymer ?
#
loop_
_entity_poly.entity_id
_entity_poly.type
_entity_poly.pdbx_seq_one_letter_code
_entity_poly.pdbx_strand_id
1 'polypeptide(L)'
;MGKLFELISDDALKKLDEYYTECHVCEKTNVDLYPYQGQVTLENGKIDDDIYAACHECLQSKPMMHTCSFLYEEIIEKYVRSLTLSDTRTAELKMILIEQYNRTPDIPFFMQKPDMPLCCENITEFTGYPQNNDDLYNISENYRYWEEGVKEKSKYHDFKTYGSPENLREIAAFQCLHCGEKYFTFQFS
;
A
#
# COMPACT_ATOMS: atom_id res chain seq x y z
N MET A 1 22.20 -1.69 -3.38
CA MET A 1 21.15 -2.37 -4.15
C MET A 1 19.99 -1.38 -4.28
N GLY A 2 19.37 -1.28 -5.45
CA GLY A 2 18.28 -0.33 -5.68
C GLY A 2 16.99 -0.83 -5.05
N LYS A 3 16.13 0.11 -4.63
CA LYS A 3 14.80 -0.17 -4.09
C LYS A 3 13.94 -0.91 -5.12
N LEU A 4 13.33 -2.04 -4.74
CA LEU A 4 12.59 -2.86 -5.71
C LEU A 4 11.21 -2.28 -6.03
N PHE A 5 10.46 -1.82 -5.02
CA PHE A 5 9.17 -1.17 -5.22
C PHE A 5 9.19 0.22 -4.61
N GLU A 6 8.78 1.25 -5.34
CA GLU A 6 8.83 2.64 -4.86
C GLU A 6 8.04 2.86 -3.56
N LEU A 7 6.92 2.16 -3.40
CA LEU A 7 6.01 2.37 -2.27
C LEU A 7 6.24 1.44 -1.08
N ILE A 8 7.27 0.58 -1.12
CA ILE A 8 7.55 -0.38 -0.04
C ILE A 8 9.04 -0.34 0.29
N SER A 9 9.37 -0.17 1.57
CA SER A 9 10.74 -0.32 2.05
C SER A 9 11.24 -1.74 1.79
N ASP A 10 12.49 -1.90 1.36
CA ASP A 10 13.09 -3.22 1.09
C ASP A 10 13.05 -4.14 2.33
N ASP A 11 13.14 -3.57 3.55
CA ASP A 11 13.04 -4.33 4.81
C ASP A 11 11.61 -4.77 5.14
N ALA A 12 10.62 -4.07 4.58
CA ALA A 12 9.20 -4.37 4.77
C ALA A 12 8.65 -5.30 3.69
N LEU A 13 9.41 -5.49 2.61
CA LEU A 13 9.03 -6.30 1.46
C LEU A 13 8.96 -7.78 1.84
N LYS A 14 7.85 -8.43 1.50
CA LYS A 14 7.63 -9.86 1.72
C LYS A 14 7.29 -10.54 0.42
N LYS A 15 8.08 -11.54 0.08
CA LYS A 15 7.81 -12.45 -1.03
C LYS A 15 6.76 -13.47 -0.59
N LEU A 16 6.04 -14.01 -1.56
CA LEU A 16 5.23 -15.20 -1.36
C LEU A 16 6.11 -16.40 -1.01
N ASP A 17 5.53 -17.37 -0.32
CA ASP A 17 6.22 -18.60 0.08
C ASP A 17 6.35 -19.59 -1.10
N GLU A 18 6.96 -20.75 -0.82
CA GLU A 18 7.23 -21.80 -1.82
C GLU A 18 5.96 -22.46 -2.38
N TYR A 19 4.77 -22.17 -1.83
CA TYR A 19 3.51 -22.65 -2.40
C TYR A 19 3.25 -22.03 -3.79
N TYR A 20 3.74 -20.82 -4.02
CA TYR A 20 3.62 -20.12 -5.28
C TYR A 20 4.89 -20.33 -6.12
N THR A 21 4.76 -21.06 -7.23
CA THR A 21 5.92 -21.50 -8.02
C THR A 21 6.12 -20.71 -9.31
N GLU A 22 5.11 -19.98 -9.77
CA GLU A 22 5.14 -19.22 -11.02
C GLU A 22 4.38 -17.89 -10.96
N CYS A 23 4.78 -16.95 -11.80
CA CYS A 23 4.05 -15.70 -11.98
C CYS A 23 2.79 -15.94 -12.81
N HIS A 24 1.60 -15.57 -12.33
CA HIS A 24 0.36 -15.82 -13.07
C HIS A 24 0.19 -14.91 -14.31
N VAL A 25 1.08 -13.93 -14.48
CA VAL A 25 1.05 -13.01 -15.62
C VAL A 25 1.97 -13.46 -16.76
N CYS A 26 3.14 -14.04 -16.45
CA CYS A 26 4.13 -14.41 -17.46
C CYS A 26 4.61 -15.86 -17.39
N GLU A 27 4.06 -16.66 -16.47
CA GLU A 27 4.33 -18.09 -16.27
C GLU A 27 5.81 -18.41 -15.96
N LYS A 28 6.65 -17.39 -15.71
CA LYS A 28 8.04 -17.58 -15.33
C LYS A 28 8.09 -18.23 -13.94
N THR A 29 8.88 -19.29 -13.84
CA THR A 29 9.25 -19.97 -12.59
C THR A 29 10.61 -19.49 -12.09
N ASN A 30 10.98 -19.83 -10.85
CA ASN A 30 12.27 -19.47 -10.23
C ASN A 30 12.52 -17.94 -10.19
N VAL A 31 11.45 -17.18 -9.99
CA VAL A 31 11.48 -15.72 -9.81
C VAL A 31 10.85 -15.38 -8.47
N ASP A 32 11.23 -14.24 -7.90
CA ASP A 32 10.57 -13.72 -6.71
C ASP A 32 9.11 -13.33 -7.06
N LEU A 33 8.17 -13.84 -6.28
CA LEU A 33 6.75 -13.57 -6.42
C LEU A 33 6.25 -12.72 -5.26
N TYR A 34 5.31 -11.83 -5.57
CA TYR A 34 4.70 -10.91 -4.63
C TYR A 34 3.19 -11.08 -4.65
N PRO A 35 2.50 -10.91 -3.49
CA PRO A 35 1.06 -10.98 -3.42
C PRO A 35 0.44 -9.87 -4.27
N TYR A 36 -0.54 -10.21 -5.09
CA TYR A 36 -1.25 -9.25 -5.90
C TYR A 36 -2.62 -9.78 -6.27
N GLN A 37 -3.70 -9.25 -5.71
CA GLN A 37 -5.08 -9.61 -5.98
C GLN A 37 -5.63 -8.64 -7.03
N GLY A 38 -5.62 -9.08 -8.28
CA GLY A 38 -6.03 -8.20 -9.35
C GLY A 38 -6.17 -8.87 -10.70
N GLN A 39 -6.15 -8.02 -11.71
CA GLN A 39 -6.35 -8.41 -13.10
C GLN A 39 -5.28 -7.80 -14.00
N VAL A 40 -5.07 -8.42 -15.15
CA VAL A 40 -4.18 -7.93 -16.22
C VAL A 40 -4.93 -7.87 -17.54
N THR A 41 -4.71 -6.80 -18.31
CA THR A 41 -5.18 -6.74 -19.69
C THR A 41 -4.14 -7.35 -20.63
N LEU A 42 -4.51 -8.44 -21.30
CA LEU A 42 -3.66 -9.16 -22.24
C LEU A 42 -3.55 -8.42 -23.59
N GLU A 43 -2.56 -8.78 -24.41
CA GLU A 43 -2.33 -8.14 -25.72
C GLU A 43 -3.52 -8.29 -26.69
N ASN A 44 -4.32 -9.34 -26.52
CA ASN A 44 -5.55 -9.56 -27.28
C ASN A 44 -6.77 -8.79 -26.73
N GLY A 45 -6.58 -7.95 -25.71
CA GLY A 45 -7.64 -7.18 -25.05
C GLY A 45 -8.49 -7.97 -24.05
N LYS A 46 -8.24 -9.28 -23.85
CA LYS A 46 -8.91 -10.07 -22.82
C LYS A 46 -8.38 -9.65 -21.43
N ILE A 47 -9.26 -9.64 -20.45
CA ILE A 47 -8.91 -9.47 -19.04
C ILE A 47 -8.72 -10.86 -18.43
N ASP A 48 -7.61 -11.06 -17.74
CA ASP A 48 -7.38 -12.17 -16.83
C ASP A 48 -7.46 -11.62 -15.40
N ASP A 49 -8.43 -12.09 -14.62
CA ASP A 49 -8.77 -11.59 -13.29
C ASP A 49 -8.41 -12.57 -12.15
N ASP A 50 -7.67 -13.64 -12.46
CA ASP A 50 -7.20 -14.62 -11.49
C ASP A 50 -5.70 -14.44 -11.15
N ILE A 51 -5.29 -13.19 -10.93
CA ILE A 51 -3.93 -12.88 -10.52
C ILE A 51 -3.90 -12.76 -9.00
N TYR A 52 -3.07 -13.60 -8.37
CA TYR A 52 -2.80 -13.62 -6.92
C TYR A 52 -1.28 -13.69 -6.60
N ALA A 53 -0.44 -13.99 -7.60
CA ALA A 53 1.03 -13.98 -7.50
C ALA A 53 1.65 -13.38 -8.76
N ALA A 54 2.42 -12.29 -8.60
CA ALA A 54 3.07 -11.60 -9.71
C ALA A 54 4.54 -11.34 -9.44
N CYS A 55 5.38 -11.47 -10.46
CA CYS A 55 6.78 -11.06 -10.38
C CYS A 55 6.92 -9.54 -10.54
N HIS A 56 8.03 -9.00 -10.04
CA HIS A 56 8.31 -7.57 -10.11
C HIS A 56 8.27 -7.02 -11.55
N GLU A 57 8.83 -7.74 -12.53
CA GLU A 57 8.83 -7.31 -13.94
C GLU A 57 7.41 -7.11 -14.47
N CYS A 58 6.48 -8.02 -14.16
CA CYS A 58 5.08 -7.92 -14.58
C CYS A 58 4.38 -6.76 -13.89
N LEU A 59 4.57 -6.59 -12.57
CA LEU A 59 4.00 -5.47 -11.83
C LEU A 59 4.43 -4.10 -12.37
N GLN A 60 5.64 -3.99 -12.93
CA GLN A 60 6.14 -2.72 -13.47
C GLN A 60 5.82 -2.48 -14.95
N SER A 61 5.59 -3.54 -15.74
CA SER A 61 5.53 -3.44 -17.20
C SER A 61 4.18 -3.78 -17.81
N LYS A 62 3.30 -4.49 -17.09
CA LYS A 62 2.00 -4.93 -17.59
C LYS A 62 0.89 -4.00 -17.10
N PRO A 63 -0.21 -3.86 -17.88
CA PRO A 63 -1.37 -3.08 -17.46
C PRO A 63 -2.16 -3.85 -16.41
N MET A 64 -1.61 -3.85 -15.19
CA MET A 64 -2.18 -4.47 -14.00
C MET A 64 -3.21 -3.53 -13.36
N MET A 65 -4.21 -4.11 -12.70
CA MET A 65 -5.18 -3.37 -11.89
C MET A 65 -5.61 -4.22 -10.69
N HIS A 66 -5.61 -3.63 -9.51
CA HIS A 66 -6.10 -4.30 -8.31
C HIS A 66 -7.59 -4.61 -8.39
N THR A 67 -8.02 -5.77 -7.89
CA THR A 67 -9.43 -6.05 -7.69
C THR A 67 -9.96 -5.09 -6.63
N CYS A 68 -11.16 -4.56 -6.84
CA CYS A 68 -11.76 -3.56 -5.94
C CYS A 68 -10.91 -2.29 -5.75
N SER A 69 -10.06 -1.93 -6.74
CA SER A 69 -9.25 -0.69 -6.71
C SER A 69 -10.08 0.57 -6.44
N PHE A 70 -11.35 0.58 -6.87
CA PHE A 70 -12.28 1.69 -6.71
C PHE A 70 -12.36 2.24 -5.27
N LEU A 71 -12.20 1.40 -4.25
CA LEU A 71 -12.21 1.84 -2.85
C LEU A 71 -11.03 2.78 -2.54
N TYR A 72 -9.83 2.45 -3.01
CA TYR A 72 -8.66 3.30 -2.81
C TYR A 72 -8.66 4.48 -3.78
N GLU A 73 -9.22 4.32 -4.98
CA GLU A 73 -9.42 5.43 -5.92
C GLU A 73 -10.31 6.54 -5.34
N GLU A 74 -11.31 6.21 -4.52
CA GLU A 74 -12.12 7.19 -3.79
C GLU A 74 -11.31 7.97 -2.75
N ILE A 75 -10.39 7.30 -2.04
CA ILE A 75 -9.46 7.93 -1.09
C ILE A 75 -8.51 8.88 -1.83
N ILE A 76 -7.95 8.43 -2.96
CA ILE A 76 -7.13 9.26 -3.85
C ILE A 76 -7.92 10.47 -4.34
N GLU A 77 -9.15 10.28 -4.83
CA GLU A 77 -10.01 11.37 -5.32
C GLU A 77 -10.24 12.42 -4.24
N LYS A 78 -10.59 11.99 -3.04
CA LYS A 78 -10.79 12.87 -1.88
C LYS A 78 -9.52 13.65 -1.52
N TYR A 79 -8.38 12.97 -1.54
CA TYR A 79 -7.08 13.60 -1.29
C TYR A 79 -6.75 14.66 -2.33
N VAL A 80 -6.77 14.34 -3.63
CA VAL A 80 -6.39 15.29 -4.68
C VAL A 80 -7.34 16.49 -4.73
N ARG A 81 -8.64 16.30 -4.49
CA ARG A 81 -9.61 17.40 -4.37
C ARG A 81 -9.38 18.32 -3.18
N SER A 82 -8.74 17.81 -2.12
CA SER A 82 -8.36 18.62 -0.97
C SER A 82 -7.15 19.51 -1.24
N LEU A 83 -6.39 19.22 -2.31
CA LEU A 83 -5.24 20.01 -2.72
C LEU A 83 -5.73 21.23 -3.53
N THR A 84 -5.07 22.37 -3.33
CA THR A 84 -5.36 23.58 -4.10
C THR A 84 -4.63 23.53 -5.46
N LEU A 85 -5.13 22.71 -6.37
CA LEU A 85 -4.58 22.46 -7.70
C LEU A 85 -5.56 22.88 -8.80
N SER A 86 -5.07 23.04 -10.04
CA SER A 86 -5.95 23.22 -11.20
C SER A 86 -6.63 21.90 -11.58
N ASP A 87 -7.79 21.96 -12.26
CA ASP A 87 -8.52 20.76 -12.69
C ASP A 87 -7.65 19.80 -13.53
N THR A 88 -6.85 20.34 -14.45
CA THR A 88 -5.90 19.55 -15.26
C THR A 88 -4.88 18.84 -14.38
N ARG A 89 -4.28 19.55 -13.42
CA ARG A 89 -3.27 18.98 -12.53
C ARG A 89 -3.86 17.94 -11.58
N THR A 90 -5.08 18.15 -11.11
CA THR A 90 -5.84 17.19 -10.29
C THR A 90 -6.07 15.88 -11.05
N ALA A 91 -6.51 15.97 -12.31
CA ALA A 91 -6.74 14.79 -13.15
C ALA A 91 -5.44 14.03 -13.44
N GLU A 92 -4.36 14.74 -13.79
CA GLU A 92 -3.03 14.15 -14.00
C GLU A 92 -2.52 13.45 -12.74
N LEU A 93 -2.58 14.12 -11.58
CA LEU A 93 -2.09 13.58 -10.33
C LEU A 93 -2.88 12.32 -9.93
N LYS A 94 -4.21 12.34 -10.07
CA LYS A 94 -5.04 11.16 -9.83
C LYS A 94 -4.58 9.96 -10.66
N MET A 95 -4.37 10.14 -11.97
CA MET A 95 -3.93 9.06 -12.85
C MET A 95 -2.58 8.48 -12.41
N ILE A 96 -1.64 9.35 -12.04
CA ILE A 96 -0.31 8.94 -11.55
C ILE A 96 -0.43 8.09 -10.28
N LEU A 97 -1.22 8.54 -9.29
CA LEU A 97 -1.37 7.83 -8.02
C LEU A 97 -2.04 6.46 -8.21
N ILE A 98 -3.05 6.37 -9.07
CA ILE A 98 -3.72 5.10 -9.39
C ILE A 98 -2.76 4.15 -10.10
N GLU A 99 -1.96 4.64 -11.03
CA GLU A 99 -0.95 3.83 -11.71
C GLU A 99 0.12 3.31 -10.74
N GLN A 100 0.63 4.16 -9.84
CA GLN A 100 1.57 3.75 -8.80
C GLN A 100 0.98 2.67 -7.89
N TYR A 101 -0.28 2.84 -7.48
CA TYR A 101 -0.99 1.84 -6.67
C TYR A 101 -1.09 0.49 -7.38
N ASN A 102 -1.51 0.49 -8.65
CA ASN A 102 -1.67 -0.73 -9.44
C ASN A 102 -0.36 -1.47 -9.73
N ARG A 103 0.79 -0.78 -9.68
CA ARG A 103 2.13 -1.37 -9.82
C ARG A 103 2.74 -1.86 -8.50
N THR A 104 2.02 -1.69 -7.39
CA THR A 104 2.48 -2.05 -6.05
C THR A 104 1.79 -3.35 -5.61
N PRO A 105 2.54 -4.33 -5.08
CA PRO A 105 1.94 -5.56 -4.55
C PRO A 105 1.08 -5.27 -3.31
N ASP A 106 0.25 -6.23 -2.89
CA ASP A 106 -0.63 -6.12 -1.71
C ASP A 106 0.14 -6.19 -0.39
N ILE A 107 0.96 -5.18 -0.16
CA ILE A 107 1.82 -5.03 1.00
C ILE A 107 1.74 -3.57 1.47
N PRO A 108 1.21 -3.30 2.68
CA PRO A 108 0.67 -4.27 3.62
C PRO A 108 -0.65 -4.88 3.12
N PHE A 109 -1.01 -6.06 3.65
CA PHE A 109 -2.29 -6.68 3.35
C PHE A 109 -3.39 -5.99 4.17
N PHE A 110 -4.32 -5.32 3.49
CA PHE A 110 -5.49 -4.73 4.14
C PHE A 110 -6.65 -5.72 4.09
N MET A 111 -7.25 -6.04 5.24
CA MET A 111 -8.31 -7.05 5.32
C MET A 111 -9.68 -6.55 4.82
N GLN A 112 -9.93 -5.24 4.90
CA GLN A 112 -11.23 -4.66 4.56
C GLN A 112 -11.15 -3.77 3.32
N LYS A 113 -10.38 -2.68 3.42
CA LYS A 113 -10.17 -1.73 2.32
C LYS A 113 -8.71 -1.27 2.32
N PRO A 114 -8.07 -1.12 1.14
CA PRO A 114 -6.75 -0.50 1.07
C PRO A 114 -6.82 0.96 1.54
N ASP A 115 -5.94 1.35 2.45
CA ASP A 115 -5.91 2.71 3.00
C ASP A 115 -4.48 3.20 3.23
N MET A 116 -3.68 3.19 2.17
CA MET A 116 -2.31 3.72 2.22
C MET A 116 -2.32 5.25 2.35
N PRO A 117 -1.58 5.84 3.29
CA PRO A 117 -1.56 7.29 3.47
C PRO A 117 -1.02 8.04 2.25
N LEU A 118 -1.56 9.24 2.02
CA LEU A 118 -1.16 10.15 0.95
C LEU A 118 -0.56 11.43 1.54
N CYS A 119 0.57 11.88 1.01
CA CYS A 119 1.27 13.07 1.47
C CYS A 119 2.17 13.65 0.36
N CYS A 120 2.25 14.99 0.28
CA CYS A 120 3.07 15.70 -0.71
C CYS A 120 2.82 15.25 -2.16
N GLU A 121 1.55 15.14 -2.59
CA GLU A 121 1.17 14.71 -3.94
C GLU A 121 1.65 13.28 -4.28
N ASN A 122 1.86 12.42 -3.29
CA ASN A 122 2.34 11.05 -3.52
C ASN A 122 1.73 10.06 -2.51
N ILE A 123 1.75 8.77 -2.86
CA ILE A 123 1.49 7.69 -1.91
C ILE A 123 2.72 7.55 -1.00
N THR A 124 2.48 7.38 0.30
CA THR A 124 3.57 7.18 1.27
C THR A 124 4.18 5.80 1.16
N GLU A 125 5.46 5.67 1.50
CA GLU A 125 6.15 4.39 1.54
C GLU A 125 5.68 3.57 2.75
N PHE A 126 5.33 2.31 2.53
CA PHE A 126 5.16 1.33 3.60
C PHE A 126 6.50 0.95 4.21
N THR A 127 6.66 1.23 5.51
CA THR A 127 7.92 1.03 6.26
C THR A 127 7.92 -0.21 7.13
N GLY A 128 6.81 -0.95 7.18
CA GLY A 128 6.69 -2.20 7.93
C GLY A 128 5.67 -2.15 9.06
N TYR A 129 5.82 -3.10 9.97
CA TYR A 129 5.00 -3.27 11.17
C TYR A 129 5.85 -3.00 12.41
N PRO A 130 5.26 -2.62 13.55
CA PRO A 130 5.96 -2.66 14.84
C PRO A 130 6.56 -4.05 15.06
N GLN A 131 7.84 -4.15 15.42
CA GLN A 131 8.50 -5.44 15.69
C GLN A 131 8.33 -5.88 17.14
N ASN A 132 8.05 -4.92 18.03
CA ASN A 132 7.86 -5.11 19.44
C ASN A 132 6.96 -4.01 20.02
N ASN A 133 6.66 -4.08 21.32
CA ASN A 133 5.81 -3.11 21.98
C ASN A 133 6.41 -1.71 22.07
N ASP A 134 7.73 -1.58 22.21
CA ASP A 134 8.38 -0.26 22.28
C ASP A 134 8.24 0.48 20.94
N ASP A 135 8.40 -0.24 19.82
CA ASP A 135 8.12 0.31 18.47
C ASP A 135 6.67 0.74 18.33
N LEU A 136 5.73 -0.08 18.81
CA LEU A 136 4.30 0.21 18.79
C LEU A 136 3.98 1.48 19.56
N TYR A 137 4.53 1.62 20.77
CA TYR A 137 4.35 2.81 21.60
C TYR A 137 4.89 4.05 20.89
N ASN A 138 6.11 3.95 20.35
CA ASN A 138 6.71 5.03 19.58
C ASN A 138 5.87 5.44 18.37
N ILE A 139 5.30 4.48 17.62
CA ILE A 139 4.38 4.76 16.50
C ILE A 139 3.14 5.50 17.03
N SER A 140 2.50 4.96 18.07
CA SER A 140 1.26 5.54 18.60
C SER A 140 1.43 6.94 19.18
N GLU A 141 2.61 7.28 19.71
CA GLU A 141 2.92 8.60 20.24
C GLU A 141 3.30 9.58 19.11
N ASN A 142 4.19 9.17 18.21
CA ASN A 142 4.90 10.09 17.32
C ASN A 142 4.37 10.15 15.88
N TYR A 143 3.58 9.18 15.43
CA TYR A 143 3.12 9.12 14.04
C TYR A 143 1.71 9.69 13.91
N ARG A 144 1.33 10.23 12.76
CA ARG A 144 -0.05 10.68 12.53
C ARG A 144 -0.96 9.48 12.26
N TYR A 145 -2.16 9.52 12.81
CA TYR A 145 -3.16 8.49 12.51
C TYR A 145 -3.85 8.80 11.18
N TRP A 146 -3.94 7.77 10.34
CA TRP A 146 -4.57 7.81 9.03
C TRP A 146 -5.73 6.82 8.97
N GLU A 147 -6.90 7.31 8.56
CA GLU A 147 -8.09 6.54 8.26
C GLU A 147 -8.89 7.32 7.20
N GLU A 148 -8.68 6.98 5.93
CA GLU A 148 -9.18 7.70 4.75
C GLU A 148 -8.82 9.20 4.76
N GLY A 149 -7.66 9.52 5.33
CA GLY A 149 -7.21 10.88 5.63
C GLY A 149 -6.66 11.01 7.05
N VAL A 150 -6.01 12.14 7.35
CA VAL A 150 -5.52 12.41 8.72
C VAL A 150 -6.69 12.57 9.69
N LYS A 151 -6.66 11.82 10.79
CA LYS A 151 -7.68 11.85 11.84
C LYS A 151 -7.07 12.11 13.21
N GLU A 152 -7.90 12.58 14.14
CA GLU A 152 -7.52 12.61 15.55
C GLU A 152 -7.40 11.17 16.08
N LYS A 153 -6.37 10.93 16.90
CA LYS A 153 -6.19 9.64 17.56
C LYS A 153 -7.27 9.45 18.62
N SER A 154 -7.87 8.26 18.65
CA SER A 154 -8.64 7.83 19.81
C SER A 154 -7.73 7.72 21.02
N LYS A 155 -8.25 8.01 22.23
CA LYS A 155 -7.51 7.76 23.48
C LYS A 155 -7.06 6.30 23.61
N TYR A 156 -7.80 5.36 23.03
CA TYR A 156 -7.47 3.93 23.05
C TYR A 156 -6.30 3.55 22.15
N HIS A 157 -5.81 4.48 21.32
CA HIS A 157 -4.58 4.28 20.55
C HIS A 157 -3.32 4.51 21.41
N ASP A 158 -3.46 4.95 22.67
CA ASP A 158 -2.38 4.87 23.65
C ASP A 158 -2.22 3.42 24.12
N PHE A 159 -1.46 2.64 23.36
CA PHE A 159 -1.25 1.21 23.62
C PHE A 159 -0.42 0.96 24.89
N LYS A 160 0.31 1.96 25.37
CA LYS A 160 1.06 1.86 26.63
C LYS A 160 0.13 1.84 27.83
N THR A 161 -0.94 2.65 27.76
CA THR A 161 -1.95 2.72 28.82
C THR A 161 -3.05 1.67 28.66
N TYR A 162 -3.52 1.43 27.43
CA TYR A 162 -4.70 0.60 27.15
C TYR A 162 -4.38 -0.81 26.66
N GLY A 163 -3.10 -1.14 26.46
CA GLY A 163 -2.64 -2.45 26.01
C GLY A 163 -2.43 -2.53 24.49
N SER A 164 -1.60 -3.49 24.08
CA SER A 164 -1.28 -3.74 22.67
C SER A 164 -2.43 -4.45 21.93
N PRO A 165 -2.53 -4.31 20.59
CA PRO A 165 -3.40 -5.14 19.76
C PRO A 165 -3.05 -6.64 19.90
N GLU A 166 -3.95 -7.51 19.44
CA GLU A 166 -3.73 -8.97 19.46
C GLU A 166 -2.51 -9.36 18.61
N ASN A 167 -2.31 -8.67 17.49
CA ASN A 167 -1.18 -8.84 16.61
C ASN A 167 -0.59 -7.48 16.19
N LEU A 168 0.73 -7.31 16.33
CA LEU A 168 1.41 -6.07 15.90
C LEU A 168 1.27 -5.79 14.40
N ARG A 169 1.04 -6.81 13.57
CA ARG A 169 0.79 -6.65 12.12
C ARG A 169 -0.49 -5.91 11.82
N GLU A 170 -1.39 -5.78 12.79
CA GLU A 170 -2.58 -4.96 12.67
C GLU A 170 -2.27 -3.48 12.42
N ILE A 171 -1.08 -3.02 12.82
CA ILE A 171 -0.63 -1.63 12.69
C ILE A 171 0.38 -1.55 11.56
N ALA A 172 0.01 -0.88 10.46
CA ALA A 172 0.92 -0.59 9.36
C ALA A 172 1.52 0.81 9.49
N ALA A 173 2.84 0.92 9.34
CA ALA A 173 3.58 2.18 9.45
C ALA A 173 4.05 2.67 8.08
N PHE A 174 3.93 3.97 7.85
CA PHE A 174 4.26 4.61 6.58
C PHE A 174 5.09 5.88 6.76
N GLN A 175 5.80 6.28 5.72
CA GLN A 175 6.59 7.51 5.68
C GLN A 175 6.47 8.21 4.33
N CYS A 176 6.27 9.53 4.34
CA CYS A 176 6.35 10.33 3.13
C CYS A 176 7.81 10.46 2.68
N LEU A 177 8.08 10.10 1.42
CA LEU A 177 9.41 10.20 0.82
C LEU A 177 9.89 11.65 0.62
N HIS A 178 8.96 12.61 0.56
CA HIS A 178 9.28 14.02 0.30
C HIS A 178 9.54 14.83 1.58
N CYS A 179 8.66 14.72 2.57
CA CYS A 179 8.75 15.54 3.80
C CYS A 179 9.16 14.74 5.05
N GLY A 180 9.24 13.41 4.97
CA GLY A 180 9.59 12.54 6.09
C GLY A 180 8.48 12.37 7.14
N GLU A 181 7.30 12.97 6.94
CA GLU A 181 6.15 12.80 7.85
C GLU A 181 5.75 11.33 7.92
N LYS A 182 5.42 10.87 9.13
CA LYS A 182 5.16 9.46 9.41
C LYS A 182 3.70 9.24 9.79
N TYR A 183 3.16 8.14 9.30
CA TYR A 183 1.76 7.79 9.46
C TYR A 183 1.61 6.35 9.95
N PHE A 184 0.52 6.06 10.63
CA PHE A 184 0.09 4.69 10.85
C PHE A 184 -1.41 4.54 10.59
N THR A 185 -1.80 3.33 10.23
CA THR A 185 -3.20 2.92 10.04
C THR A 185 -3.41 1.49 10.53
N PHE A 186 -4.67 1.12 10.75
CA PHE A 186 -5.06 -0.26 11.07
C PHE A 186 -5.40 -1.02 9.80
N GLN A 187 -5.04 -2.31 9.72
CA GLN A 187 -5.37 -3.14 8.56
C GLN A 187 -6.84 -3.58 8.47
N PHE A 188 -7.64 -3.31 9.50
CA PHE A 188 -9.03 -3.79 9.65
C PHE A 188 -10.08 -2.67 9.81
N SER A 189 -9.77 -1.44 9.41
CA SER A 189 -10.68 -0.29 9.45
C SER A 189 -11.63 -0.18 8.25
#